data_AF-A0A7S2BC73-F1
#
_entry.id   AF-A0A7S2BC73-F1
#
_cell.length_a   1.000
_cell.length_b   1.000
_cell.length_c   1.000
_cell.angle_alpha   90.00
_cell.angle_beta   90.00
_cell.angle_gamma   90.00
#
_symmetry.space_group_name_H-M   'P 1'
#
loop_
_entity.id
_entity.type
_entity.pdbx_description
1 polymer ?
#
loop_
_entity_poly.entity_id
_entity_poly.type
_entity_poly.pdbx_seq_one_letter_code
_entity_poly.pdbx_strand_id
1 'polypeptide(L)'
;MDGEVSPAVYTFAHSIQPLARMLWRADLLQCPEHCPMSMAPSECMCTCSKTALAGRPSYEILDSSGILESVEFFDADGHLLSSFYNESTEKIEYSLSGYTVDKTMHIYDGLLKLSCAPGKIGDNYDSSSPNDLTFWFLHPTIDRLWHYMRLSKRVYNETWDPYHTCYGHNPDDLQPFKNLFDNNNEYYTNSELYTLLHPKNIHLPYMYDNFEWPHCEMQGYNMKAFY
;
A
#
# COMPACT_ATOMS: atom_id res chain seq x y z
N MET A 1 27.39 6.73 10.29
CA MET A 1 26.07 6.77 10.97
C MET A 1 25.95 5.44 11.72
N ASP A 2 26.59 5.35 12.90
CA ASP A 2 26.77 4.09 13.64
C ASP A 2 25.83 4.01 14.86
N GLY A 3 24.63 4.60 14.76
CA GLY A 3 23.58 4.42 15.76
C GLY A 3 22.81 3.13 15.51
N GLU A 4 22.60 2.32 16.54
CA GLU A 4 21.67 1.19 16.51
C GLU A 4 20.26 1.66 16.16
N VAL A 5 19.58 0.89 15.33
CA VAL A 5 18.19 1.12 14.97
C VAL A 5 17.32 0.49 16.05
N SER A 6 16.52 1.29 16.77
CA SER A 6 15.64 0.83 17.85
C SER A 6 14.69 -0.29 17.37
N PRO A 7 14.32 -1.27 18.22
CA PRO A 7 13.35 -2.32 17.85
C PRO A 7 12.01 -1.78 17.33
N ALA A 8 11.56 -0.63 17.84
CA ALA A 8 10.31 -0.02 17.40
C ALA A 8 10.40 0.51 15.96
N VAL A 9 11.61 0.80 15.48
CA VAL A 9 11.84 1.21 14.10
C VAL A 9 11.43 0.10 13.11
N TYR A 10 11.47 -1.19 13.49
CA TYR A 10 10.94 -2.27 12.66
C TYR A 10 9.42 -2.25 12.50
N THR A 11 8.67 -1.65 13.43
CA THR A 11 7.22 -1.47 13.26
C THR A 11 6.91 -0.56 12.08
N PHE A 12 7.84 0.34 11.75
CA PHE A 12 7.74 1.25 10.62
C PHE A 12 8.30 0.68 9.30
N ALA A 13 8.94 -0.49 9.34
CA ALA A 13 9.62 -1.04 8.17
C ALA A 13 8.67 -1.24 6.97
N HIS A 14 7.40 -1.53 7.23
CA HIS A 14 6.40 -1.68 6.16
C HIS A 14 6.12 -0.37 5.41
N SER A 15 6.27 0.78 6.06
CA SER A 15 6.00 2.10 5.48
C SER A 15 7.20 2.65 4.71
N ILE A 16 8.41 2.13 4.95
CA ILE A 16 9.59 2.53 4.17
C ILE A 16 9.36 2.30 2.67
N GLN A 17 8.79 1.14 2.33
CA GLN A 17 8.55 0.71 0.97
C GLN A 17 7.68 1.69 0.16
N PRO A 18 6.46 2.06 0.60
CA PRO A 18 5.66 3.06 -0.09
C PRO A 18 6.28 4.46 -0.05
N LEU A 19 7.08 4.79 0.96
CA LEU A 19 7.77 6.09 1.06
C LEU A 19 9.03 6.20 0.19
N ALA A 20 9.60 5.08 -0.25
CA ALA A 20 10.80 5.06 -1.09
C ALA A 20 10.65 5.91 -2.36
N ARG A 21 9.43 5.94 -2.94
CA ARG A 21 9.13 6.79 -4.11
C ARG A 21 9.34 8.28 -3.84
N MET A 22 9.14 8.73 -2.60
CA MET A 22 9.29 10.14 -2.23
C MET A 22 10.76 10.53 -2.22
N LEU A 23 11.62 9.67 -1.64
CA LEU A 23 13.07 9.86 -1.71
C LEU A 23 13.62 9.74 -3.13
N TRP A 24 13.10 8.81 -3.93
CA TRP A 24 13.49 8.67 -5.33
C TRP A 24 13.13 9.91 -6.15
N ARG A 25 11.90 10.45 -6.00
CA ARG A 25 11.46 11.69 -6.66
C ARG A 25 12.24 12.93 -6.20
N ALA A 26 12.75 12.91 -4.96
CA ALA A 26 13.60 13.96 -4.40
C ALA A 26 15.09 13.81 -4.79
N ASP A 27 15.43 12.85 -5.65
CA ASP A 27 16.82 12.54 -6.05
C ASP A 27 17.74 12.18 -4.86
N LEU A 28 17.13 11.63 -3.80
CA LEU A 28 17.84 11.20 -2.58
C LEU A 28 18.23 9.72 -2.62
N LEU A 29 17.59 8.91 -3.47
CA LEU A 29 17.93 7.49 -3.67
C LEU A 29 18.72 7.27 -4.97
N GLN A 30 19.81 6.51 -4.85
CA GLN A 30 20.57 5.96 -5.96
C GLN A 30 20.27 4.48 -6.09
N CYS A 31 19.72 4.08 -7.24
CA CYS A 31 19.37 2.70 -7.56
C CYS A 31 20.24 2.20 -8.72
N PRO A 32 20.70 0.95 -8.71
CA PRO A 32 21.32 0.33 -9.88
C PRO A 32 20.34 0.31 -11.06
N GLU A 33 20.81 0.67 -12.26
CA GLU A 33 19.97 0.60 -13.48
C GLU A 33 19.62 -0.85 -13.86
N HIS A 34 20.50 -1.80 -13.53
CA HIS A 34 20.31 -3.21 -13.83
C HIS A 34 20.87 -4.09 -12.71
N CYS A 35 20.14 -5.17 -12.43
CA CYS A 35 20.51 -6.17 -11.44
C CYS A 35 20.62 -7.56 -12.08
N PRO A 36 21.83 -8.00 -12.48
CA PRO A 36 22.02 -9.34 -13.01
C PRO A 36 21.88 -10.39 -11.90
N MET A 37 21.49 -11.61 -12.26
CA MET A 37 21.34 -12.72 -11.29
C MET A 37 22.62 -13.08 -10.54
N SER A 38 23.79 -12.71 -11.06
CA SER A 38 25.09 -12.92 -10.42
C SER A 38 25.46 -11.89 -9.35
N MET A 39 24.72 -10.77 -9.26
CA MET A 39 24.96 -9.69 -8.31
C MET A 39 24.47 -10.10 -6.91
N ALA A 40 25.22 -9.75 -5.87
CA ALA A 40 24.79 -10.01 -4.50
C ALA A 40 23.48 -9.24 -4.21
N PRO A 41 22.54 -9.79 -3.44
CA PRO A 41 21.30 -9.08 -3.10
C PRO A 41 21.53 -7.71 -2.47
N SER A 42 22.61 -7.55 -1.69
CA SER A 42 23.03 -6.29 -1.07
C SER A 42 23.53 -5.23 -2.05
N GLU A 43 23.95 -5.62 -3.25
CA GLU A 43 24.43 -4.71 -4.29
C GLU A 43 23.30 -4.30 -5.25
N CYS A 44 22.25 -5.12 -5.33
CA CYS A 44 21.03 -4.83 -6.07
C CYS A 44 19.97 -4.20 -5.14
N MET A 45 20.24 -3.01 -4.60
CA MET A 45 19.23 -2.25 -3.86
C MET A 45 19.47 -0.76 -4.01
N CYS A 46 18.39 0.01 -3.91
CA CYS A 46 18.49 1.44 -3.79
C CYS A 46 19.13 1.80 -2.45
N THR A 47 20.01 2.80 -2.45
CA THR A 47 20.59 3.37 -1.23
C THR A 47 20.57 4.89 -1.31
N CYS A 48 20.63 5.58 -0.17
CA CYS A 48 20.69 7.04 -0.23
C CYS A 48 21.99 7.56 -0.86
N SER A 49 21.85 8.62 -1.65
CA SER A 49 22.94 9.39 -2.22
C SER A 49 23.75 10.06 -1.12
N LYS A 50 24.99 9.60 -0.88
CA LYS A 50 25.89 10.21 0.11
C LYS A 50 26.16 11.69 -0.16
N THR A 51 26.16 12.09 -1.43
CA THR A 51 26.35 13.49 -1.83
C THR A 51 25.11 14.33 -1.59
N ALA A 52 23.91 13.82 -1.86
CA ALA A 52 22.66 14.56 -1.64
C ALA A 52 22.33 14.74 -0.15
N LEU A 53 22.81 13.83 0.71
CA LEU A 53 22.66 13.93 2.17
C LEU A 53 23.78 14.72 2.87
N ALA A 54 24.86 15.08 2.17
CA ALA A 54 26.05 15.62 2.81
C ALA A 54 25.77 16.97 3.49
N GLY A 55 26.05 17.05 4.80
CA GLY A 55 25.95 18.29 5.59
C GLY A 55 24.53 18.71 5.99
N ARG A 56 23.52 17.90 5.68
CA ARG A 56 22.11 18.18 6.02
C ARG A 56 21.69 17.33 7.22
N PRO A 57 21.00 17.90 8.22
CA PRO A 57 20.45 17.12 9.33
C PRO A 57 19.26 16.28 8.85
N SER A 58 19.04 15.12 9.49
CA SER A 58 18.03 14.16 9.05
C SER A 58 16.61 14.72 8.98
N TYR A 59 16.22 15.57 9.94
CA TYR A 59 14.89 16.18 9.95
C TYR A 59 14.62 17.06 8.72
N GLU A 60 15.63 17.78 8.22
CA GLU A 60 15.49 18.66 7.05
C GLU A 60 15.32 17.83 5.76
N ILE A 61 16.04 16.70 5.68
CA ILE A 61 15.91 15.77 4.56
C ILE A 61 14.51 15.13 4.58
N LEU A 62 14.07 14.64 5.74
CA LEU A 62 12.76 13.99 5.89
C LEU A 62 11.61 14.96 5.59
N ASP A 63 11.69 16.20 6.07
CA ASP A 63 10.71 17.26 5.77
C ASP A 63 10.67 17.62 4.29
N SER A 64 11.82 17.98 3.71
CA SER A 64 11.88 18.37 2.28
C SER A 64 11.50 17.25 1.31
N SER A 65 11.62 15.98 1.72
CA SER A 65 11.14 14.83 0.95
C SER A 65 9.65 14.54 1.10
N GLY A 66 8.96 15.19 2.04
CA GLY A 66 7.56 14.96 2.40
C GLY A 66 7.33 13.72 3.27
N ILE A 67 8.40 13.05 3.74
CA ILE A 67 8.26 11.85 4.58
C ILE A 67 7.56 12.21 5.88
N LEU A 68 7.95 13.29 6.57
CA LEU A 68 7.37 13.67 7.87
C LEU A 68 5.86 13.93 7.81
N GLU A 69 5.34 14.37 6.66
CA GLU A 69 3.90 14.55 6.44
C GLU A 69 3.16 13.21 6.21
N SER A 70 3.88 12.19 5.75
CA SER A 70 3.31 10.92 5.29
C SER A 70 3.55 9.76 6.25
N VAL A 71 4.16 10.01 7.41
CA VAL A 71 4.63 8.99 8.35
C VAL A 71 3.95 9.09 9.70
N GLU A 72 3.61 7.93 10.25
CA GLU A 72 3.43 7.74 11.68
C GLU A 72 4.47 6.72 12.17
N PHE A 73 5.08 6.95 13.33
CA PHE A 73 6.20 6.16 13.83
C PHE A 73 5.99 5.78 15.30
N PHE A 74 6.34 4.56 15.70
CA PHE A 74 6.32 4.16 17.11
C PHE A 74 7.72 4.23 17.71
N ASP A 75 7.84 4.84 18.90
CA ASP A 75 9.09 4.87 19.65
C ASP A 75 9.39 3.53 20.37
N ALA A 76 10.57 3.43 20.99
CA ALA A 76 11.02 2.23 21.70
C ALA A 76 10.09 1.77 22.84
N ASP A 77 9.31 2.70 23.40
CA ASP A 77 8.38 2.46 24.50
C ASP A 77 6.94 2.17 23.98
N GLY A 78 6.73 2.18 22.65
CA GLY A 78 5.45 1.88 21.99
C GLY A 78 4.50 3.07 21.85
N HIS A 79 4.99 4.30 22.03
CA HIS A 79 4.21 5.52 21.83
C HIS A 79 4.13 5.89 20.34
N LEU A 80 2.92 6.14 19.85
CA LEU A 80 2.68 6.63 18.49
C LEU A 80 3.10 8.10 18.37
N LEU A 81 3.94 8.38 17.37
CA LEU A 81 4.34 9.69 16.90
C LEU A 81 3.69 9.92 15.52
N SER A 82 2.61 10.69 15.51
CA SER A 82 1.86 11.03 14.30
C SER A 82 1.94 12.52 13.92
N SER A 83 2.59 13.33 14.75
CA SER A 83 2.88 14.73 14.44
C SER A 83 4.36 15.03 14.65
N PHE A 84 4.95 15.61 13.62
CA PHE A 84 6.33 16.12 13.61
C PHE A 84 6.36 17.64 13.45
N TYR A 85 5.19 18.28 13.44
CA TYR A 85 5.02 19.70 13.20
C TYR A 85 4.28 20.37 14.35
N ASN A 86 4.73 21.57 14.67
CA ASN A 86 4.02 22.43 15.58
C ASN A 86 2.89 23.14 14.83
N GLU A 87 1.64 22.77 15.12
CA GLU A 87 0.45 23.28 14.43
C GLU A 87 0.33 24.81 14.46
N SER A 88 0.85 25.48 15.50
CA SER A 88 0.78 26.94 15.61
C SER A 88 1.79 27.67 14.76
N THR A 89 2.89 27.01 14.38
CA THR A 89 4.00 27.64 13.64
C THR A 89 4.26 27.02 12.28
N GLU A 90 3.58 25.91 11.96
CA GLU A 90 3.78 25.11 10.73
C GLU A 90 5.26 24.76 10.51
N LYS A 91 5.98 24.49 11.61
CA LYS A 91 7.41 24.14 11.59
C LYS A 91 7.64 22.81 12.26
N ILE A 92 8.69 22.12 11.82
CA ILE A 92 9.13 20.87 12.40
C ILE A 92 9.41 21.06 13.90
N GLU A 93 8.91 20.14 14.71
CA GLU A 93 9.18 20.11 16.14
C GLU A 93 10.63 19.75 16.39
N TYR A 94 11.37 20.70 16.98
CA TYR A 94 12.74 20.49 17.42
C TYR A 94 12.83 19.53 18.62
N SER A 95 11.78 19.45 19.42
CA SER A 95 11.62 18.50 20.52
C SER A 95 10.17 18.02 20.50
N LEU A 96 9.96 16.75 20.16
CA LEU A 96 8.63 16.16 20.15
C LEU A 96 8.05 16.12 21.56
N SER A 97 6.74 16.35 21.67
CA SER A 97 6.03 16.27 22.95
C SER A 97 6.30 14.94 23.68
N GLY A 98 6.80 15.01 24.91
CA GLY A 98 7.18 13.83 25.71
C GLY A 98 8.62 13.35 25.51
N TYR A 99 9.40 13.98 24.61
CA TYR A 99 10.77 13.60 24.31
C TYR A 99 11.74 14.74 24.57
N THR A 100 13.01 14.37 24.80
CA THR A 100 14.11 15.32 24.76
C THR A 100 14.51 15.60 23.32
N VAL A 101 15.22 16.71 23.10
CA VAL A 101 15.81 17.05 21.80
C VAL A 101 16.68 15.91 21.27
N ASP A 102 17.56 15.34 22.11
CA ASP A 102 18.45 14.26 21.69
C ASP A 102 17.68 13.01 21.25
N LYS A 103 16.60 12.64 21.96
CA LYS A 103 15.73 11.52 21.57
C LYS A 103 15.00 11.82 20.26
N THR A 104 14.52 13.06 20.09
CA THR A 104 13.86 13.52 18.86
C THR A 104 14.79 13.42 17.66
N MET A 105 16.03 13.88 17.81
CA MET A 105 17.05 13.77 16.75
C MET A 105 17.37 12.31 16.41
N HIS A 106 17.43 11.44 17.42
CA HIS A 106 17.62 10.00 17.20
C HIS A 106 16.46 9.36 16.42
N ILE A 107 15.21 9.79 16.64
CA ILE A 107 14.05 9.35 15.87
C ILE A 107 14.20 9.75 14.39
N TYR A 108 14.54 11.02 14.12
CA TYR A 108 14.79 11.49 12.75
C TYR A 108 15.92 10.72 12.07
N ASP A 109 17.03 10.48 12.78
CA ASP A 109 18.16 9.69 12.24
C ASP A 109 17.75 8.24 11.94
N GLY A 110 16.95 7.62 12.82
CA GLY A 110 16.42 6.27 12.64
C GLY A 110 15.49 6.15 11.43
N LEU A 111 14.55 7.09 11.29
CA LEU A 111 13.65 7.19 10.15
C LEU A 111 14.41 7.35 8.82
N LEU A 112 15.38 8.26 8.77
CA LEU A 112 16.19 8.45 7.57
C LEU A 112 17.02 7.20 7.25
N LYS A 113 17.68 6.61 8.25
CA LYS A 113 18.51 5.42 8.07
C LYS A 113 17.73 4.24 7.48
N LEU A 114 16.52 4.00 7.98
CA LEU A 114 15.62 3.01 7.39
C LEU A 114 15.22 3.35 5.96
N SER A 115 14.83 4.60 5.73
CA SER A 115 14.35 5.04 4.43
C SER A 115 15.43 4.95 3.35
N CYS A 116 16.70 4.99 3.74
CA CYS A 116 17.86 4.78 2.89
C CYS A 116 18.14 3.33 2.51
N ALA A 117 17.39 2.36 3.02
CA ALA A 117 17.50 0.95 2.64
C ALA A 117 16.11 0.32 2.46
N PRO A 118 15.33 0.77 1.46
CA PRO A 118 13.92 0.37 1.31
C PRO A 118 13.71 -1.08 0.89
N GLY A 119 14.79 -1.83 0.64
CA GLY A 119 14.73 -3.19 0.13
C GLY A 119 14.34 -3.23 -1.35
N LYS A 120 13.79 -4.37 -1.78
CA LYS A 120 13.26 -4.57 -3.13
C LYS A 120 11.75 -4.61 -3.06
N ILE A 121 11.13 -3.80 -3.91
CA ILE A 121 9.68 -3.77 -4.09
C ILE A 121 9.41 -3.84 -5.59
N GLY A 122 8.44 -4.67 -5.98
CA GLY A 122 7.93 -4.71 -7.35
C GLY A 122 6.62 -3.94 -7.45
N ASP A 123 6.22 -3.62 -8.68
CA ASP A 123 5.03 -2.82 -8.96
C ASP A 123 3.76 -3.41 -8.33
N ASN A 124 3.67 -4.74 -8.17
CA ASN A 124 2.56 -5.42 -7.49
C ASN A 124 2.26 -4.96 -6.06
N TYR A 125 3.18 -4.29 -5.37
CA TYR A 125 2.98 -3.90 -3.97
C TYR A 125 2.06 -2.67 -3.83
N ASP A 126 2.02 -1.77 -4.81
CA ASP A 126 1.30 -0.50 -4.69
C ASP A 126 0.25 -0.28 -5.78
N SER A 127 -0.26 0.95 -5.91
CA SER A 127 -1.27 1.32 -6.89
C SER A 127 -0.81 1.21 -8.35
N SER A 128 0.50 1.05 -8.59
CA SER A 128 1.07 0.75 -9.91
C SER A 128 1.02 -0.74 -10.27
N SER A 129 0.49 -1.59 -9.38
CA SER A 129 0.34 -3.03 -9.59
C SER A 129 -0.28 -3.45 -10.93
N PRO A 130 -1.22 -2.72 -11.57
CA PRO A 130 -1.71 -3.08 -12.90
C PRO A 130 -0.66 -3.09 -14.02
N ASN A 131 0.52 -2.50 -13.81
CA ASN A 131 1.64 -2.54 -14.75
C ASN A 131 2.36 -3.91 -14.75
N ASP A 132 2.25 -4.67 -13.66
CA ASP A 132 2.77 -6.03 -13.60
C ASP A 132 1.76 -6.99 -14.24
N LEU A 133 2.23 -7.82 -15.18
CA LEU A 133 1.37 -8.81 -15.85
C LEU A 133 0.69 -9.76 -14.87
N THR A 134 1.31 -10.07 -13.71
CA THR A 134 0.69 -10.99 -12.74
C THR A 134 -0.57 -10.42 -12.11
N PHE A 135 -0.73 -9.10 -12.03
CA PHE A 135 -1.95 -8.45 -11.52
C PHE A 135 -3.20 -9.01 -12.22
N TRP A 136 -3.13 -9.11 -13.55
CA TRP A 136 -4.24 -9.57 -14.39
C TRP A 136 -4.51 -11.07 -14.30
N PHE A 137 -3.61 -11.85 -13.73
CA PHE A 137 -3.85 -13.27 -13.40
C PHE A 137 -4.33 -13.45 -11.97
N LEU A 138 -3.85 -12.61 -11.04
CA LEU A 138 -4.23 -12.65 -9.63
C LEU A 138 -5.67 -12.14 -9.43
N HIS A 139 -6.04 -11.00 -10.02
CA HIS A 139 -7.35 -10.39 -9.82
C HIS A 139 -8.54 -11.28 -10.26
N PRO A 140 -8.48 -12.02 -11.38
CA PRO A 140 -9.51 -13.02 -11.70
C PRO A 140 -9.66 -14.14 -10.65
N THR A 141 -8.59 -14.48 -9.91
CA THR A 141 -8.73 -15.47 -8.81
C THR A 141 -9.53 -14.91 -7.63
N ILE A 142 -9.44 -13.59 -7.40
CA ILE A 142 -10.26 -12.87 -6.43
C ILE A 142 -11.70 -12.74 -6.92
N ASP A 143 -11.90 -12.43 -8.20
CA ASP A 143 -13.23 -12.40 -8.81
C ASP A 143 -13.91 -13.78 -8.78
N ARG A 144 -13.15 -14.87 -8.97
CA ARG A 144 -13.65 -16.25 -8.77
C ARG A 144 -14.08 -16.50 -7.34
N LEU A 145 -13.30 -16.03 -6.36
CA LEU A 145 -13.68 -16.10 -4.95
C LEU A 145 -14.95 -15.27 -4.68
N TRP A 146 -15.08 -14.12 -5.32
CA TRP A 146 -16.25 -13.25 -5.21
C TRP A 146 -17.52 -13.90 -5.80
N HIS A 147 -17.42 -14.51 -6.98
CA HIS A 147 -18.48 -15.31 -7.58
C HIS A 147 -18.91 -16.45 -6.64
N TYR A 148 -17.95 -17.17 -6.06
CA TYR A 148 -18.23 -18.21 -5.07
C TYR A 148 -19.02 -17.66 -3.87
N MET A 149 -18.58 -16.55 -3.28
CA MET A 149 -19.26 -15.92 -2.13
C MET A 149 -20.72 -15.59 -2.44
N ARG A 150 -21.00 -14.98 -3.59
CA ARG A 150 -22.35 -14.56 -4.02
C ARG A 150 -23.25 -15.73 -4.48
N LEU A 151 -22.66 -16.83 -4.91
CA LEU A 151 -23.40 -18.04 -5.27
C LEU A 151 -23.64 -18.97 -4.07
N SER A 152 -22.84 -18.84 -3.02
CA SER A 152 -22.87 -19.72 -1.86
C SER A 152 -24.18 -19.64 -1.07
N LYS A 153 -24.46 -20.68 -0.29
CA LYS A 153 -25.58 -20.73 0.66
C LYS A 153 -25.35 -19.85 1.90
N ARG A 154 -24.18 -19.23 2.03
CA ARG A 154 -23.90 -18.31 3.14
C ARG A 154 -24.65 -17.02 2.91
N VAL A 155 -25.31 -16.53 3.96
CA VAL A 155 -25.98 -15.23 3.91
C VAL A 155 -24.89 -14.15 3.97
N TYR A 156 -24.64 -13.51 2.84
CA TYR A 156 -23.88 -12.27 2.77
C TYR A 156 -24.87 -11.11 2.66
N ASN A 157 -24.69 -10.08 3.48
CA ASN A 157 -25.52 -8.89 3.42
C ASN A 157 -25.05 -8.01 2.25
N GLU A 158 -25.79 -8.04 1.14
CA GLU A 158 -25.52 -7.22 -0.05
C GLU A 158 -26.11 -5.80 0.04
N THR A 159 -26.58 -5.37 1.22
CA THR A 159 -27.09 -4.01 1.43
C THR A 159 -25.93 -3.03 1.43
N TRP A 160 -25.96 -2.05 0.53
CA TRP A 160 -25.02 -0.94 0.49
C TRP A 160 -25.15 -0.05 1.73
N ASP A 161 -24.01 0.42 2.24
CA ASP A 161 -23.99 1.60 3.08
C ASP A 161 -24.19 2.84 2.19
N PRO A 162 -25.28 3.60 2.35
CA PRO A 162 -25.57 4.75 1.48
C PRO A 162 -24.60 5.91 1.68
N TYR A 163 -23.83 5.94 2.78
CA TYR A 163 -22.93 7.06 3.09
C TYR A 163 -21.59 6.60 3.66
N HIS A 164 -20.59 6.58 2.80
CA HIS A 164 -19.18 6.39 3.14
C HIS A 164 -18.38 7.69 2.93
N THR A 165 -17.50 8.00 3.87
CA THR A 165 -16.69 9.24 3.86
C THR A 165 -15.58 9.21 2.82
N CYS A 166 -15.11 8.03 2.42
CA CYS A 166 -14.11 7.88 1.37
C CYS A 166 -14.74 8.02 -0.03
N TYR A 167 -14.18 8.93 -0.82
CA TYR A 167 -14.58 9.15 -2.21
C TYR A 167 -14.43 7.88 -3.07
N GLY A 168 -15.44 7.56 -3.87
CA GLY A 168 -15.43 6.39 -4.75
C GLY A 168 -15.99 5.11 -4.12
N HIS A 169 -16.43 5.16 -2.86
CA HIS A 169 -16.95 4.01 -2.12
C HIS A 169 -18.47 4.02 -1.92
N ASN A 170 -19.18 5.07 -2.38
CA ASN A 170 -20.63 5.15 -2.28
C ASN A 170 -21.31 4.39 -3.43
N PRO A 171 -22.56 3.91 -3.26
CA PRO A 171 -23.28 3.18 -4.30
C PRO A 171 -23.47 3.97 -5.60
N ASP A 172 -23.59 5.30 -5.49
CA ASP A 172 -23.83 6.19 -6.63
C ASP A 172 -22.55 6.80 -7.22
N ASP A 173 -21.38 6.49 -6.66
CA ASP A 173 -20.10 6.98 -7.20
C ASP A 173 -19.83 6.32 -8.56
N LEU A 174 -19.51 7.16 -9.56
CA LEU A 174 -19.26 6.73 -10.92
C LEU A 174 -17.89 6.06 -11.06
N GLN A 175 -17.87 4.95 -11.81
CA GLN A 175 -16.68 4.18 -12.14
C GLN A 175 -16.26 4.45 -13.59
N PRO A 176 -14.97 4.29 -13.93
CA PRO A 176 -14.42 4.67 -15.23
C PRO A 176 -14.75 3.66 -16.36
N PHE A 177 -15.92 3.03 -16.31
CA PHE A 177 -16.37 2.03 -17.27
C PHE A 177 -17.63 2.49 -17.99
N LYS A 178 -17.66 2.31 -19.31
CA LYS A 178 -18.80 2.62 -20.18
C LYS A 178 -19.01 1.49 -21.18
N ASN A 179 -20.25 1.35 -21.64
CA ASN A 179 -20.61 0.47 -22.76
C ASN A 179 -20.16 -1.00 -22.56
N LEU A 180 -20.13 -1.46 -21.30
CA LEU A 180 -19.79 -2.86 -20.99
C LEU A 180 -21.01 -3.76 -21.19
N PHE A 181 -22.20 -3.24 -20.89
CA PHE A 181 -23.47 -3.99 -20.93
C PHE A 181 -24.55 -3.31 -21.79
N ASP A 182 -24.29 -2.09 -22.28
CA ASP A 182 -25.19 -1.28 -23.12
C ASP A 182 -24.40 -0.40 -24.11
N ASN A 183 -25.07 0.53 -24.80
CA ASN A 183 -24.45 1.47 -25.75
C ASN A 183 -24.77 2.95 -25.42
N ASN A 184 -25.04 3.26 -24.16
CA ASN A 184 -25.58 4.58 -23.77
C ASN A 184 -24.49 5.64 -23.56
N ASN A 185 -23.20 5.27 -23.61
CA ASN A 185 -22.05 6.14 -23.39
C ASN A 185 -22.06 6.85 -22.02
N GLU A 186 -22.71 6.25 -21.04
CA GLU A 186 -22.76 6.69 -19.64
C GLU A 186 -21.79 5.87 -18.78
N TYR A 187 -21.27 6.48 -17.72
CA TYR A 187 -20.46 5.76 -16.74
C TYR A 187 -21.38 5.02 -15.79
N TYR A 188 -21.01 3.79 -15.42
CA TYR A 188 -21.76 3.03 -14.41
C TYR A 188 -21.44 3.50 -13.00
N THR A 189 -22.42 3.46 -12.11
CA THR A 189 -22.20 3.59 -10.67
C THR A 189 -21.64 2.28 -10.07
N ASN A 190 -21.09 2.37 -8.86
CA ASN A 190 -20.70 1.19 -8.08
C ASN A 190 -21.84 0.16 -7.94
N SER A 191 -23.05 0.64 -7.59
CA SER A 191 -24.21 -0.23 -7.38
C SER A 191 -24.68 -0.89 -8.68
N GLU A 192 -24.64 -0.17 -9.81
CA GLU A 192 -24.95 -0.72 -11.12
C GLU A 192 -23.98 -1.83 -11.52
N LEU A 193 -22.66 -1.58 -11.43
CA LEU A 193 -21.65 -2.59 -11.75
C LEU A 193 -21.77 -3.81 -10.83
N TYR A 194 -22.04 -3.61 -9.55
CA TYR A 194 -22.23 -4.68 -8.58
C TYR A 194 -23.39 -5.61 -8.95
N THR A 195 -24.49 -5.06 -9.48
CA THR A 195 -25.63 -5.84 -9.98
C THR A 195 -25.32 -6.47 -11.34
N LEU A 196 -24.72 -5.73 -12.27
CA LEU A 196 -24.42 -6.21 -13.63
C LEU A 196 -23.36 -7.33 -13.64
N LEU A 197 -22.39 -7.27 -12.74
CA LEU A 197 -21.35 -8.29 -12.55
C LEU A 197 -21.79 -9.44 -11.64
N HIS A 198 -23.07 -9.52 -11.27
CA HIS A 198 -23.56 -10.65 -10.48
C HIS A 198 -23.40 -11.96 -11.27
N PRO A 199 -22.85 -13.05 -10.69
CA PRO A 199 -22.62 -14.31 -11.41
C PRO A 199 -23.89 -14.95 -12.01
N LYS A 200 -25.05 -14.75 -11.37
CA LYS A 200 -26.38 -15.15 -11.91
C LYS A 200 -26.94 -14.23 -13.02
N ASN A 201 -26.26 -13.15 -13.39
CA ASN A 201 -26.71 -12.29 -14.48
C ASN A 201 -26.48 -13.00 -15.83
N ILE A 202 -27.55 -13.25 -16.57
CA ILE A 202 -27.50 -13.94 -17.87
C ILE A 202 -26.73 -13.18 -18.95
N HIS A 203 -26.51 -11.87 -18.76
CA HIS A 203 -25.78 -11.01 -19.69
C HIS A 203 -24.28 -10.93 -19.38
N LEU A 204 -23.81 -11.54 -18.29
CA LEU A 204 -22.38 -11.61 -18.00
C LEU A 204 -21.71 -12.56 -19.02
N PRO A 205 -20.66 -12.13 -19.74
CA PRO A 205 -20.12 -12.91 -20.85
C PRO A 205 -19.23 -14.09 -20.41
N TYR A 206 -19.05 -14.30 -19.10
CA TYR A 206 -18.25 -15.37 -18.55
C TYR A 206 -18.81 -15.89 -17.22
N MET A 207 -18.42 -17.10 -16.87
CA MET A 207 -18.59 -17.70 -15.54
C MET A 207 -17.42 -18.65 -15.30
N TYR A 208 -16.99 -18.79 -14.04
CA TYR A 208 -15.96 -19.75 -13.68
C TYR A 208 -16.54 -21.17 -13.66
N ASP A 209 -15.82 -22.11 -14.27
CA ASP A 209 -16.20 -23.52 -14.38
C ASP A 209 -16.29 -24.22 -13.02
N ASN A 210 -15.40 -23.89 -12.09
CA ASN A 210 -15.37 -24.46 -10.75
C ASN A 210 -14.91 -23.46 -9.68
N PHE A 211 -15.26 -23.78 -8.43
CA PHE A 211 -14.87 -23.04 -7.23
C PHE A 211 -13.98 -23.93 -6.34
N GLU A 212 -12.96 -24.54 -6.93
CA GLU A 212 -12.02 -25.42 -6.25
C GLU A 212 -10.68 -24.72 -5.99
N TRP A 213 -10.16 -24.88 -4.76
CA TRP A 213 -8.84 -24.41 -4.35
C TRP A 213 -8.08 -25.57 -3.66
N PRO A 214 -7.33 -26.39 -4.43
CA PRO A 214 -6.66 -27.57 -3.88
C PRO A 214 -5.73 -27.25 -2.70
N HIS A 215 -5.10 -26.06 -2.71
CA HIS A 215 -4.25 -25.63 -1.60
C HIS A 215 -5.04 -25.37 -0.30
N CYS A 216 -6.28 -24.88 -0.38
CA CYS A 216 -7.14 -24.74 0.78
C CYS A 216 -7.61 -26.12 1.30
N GLU A 217 -7.95 -27.04 0.40
CA GLU A 217 -8.33 -28.41 0.77
C GLU A 217 -7.17 -29.16 1.46
N MET A 218 -5.93 -28.98 0.98
CA MET A 218 -4.73 -29.51 1.64
C MET A 218 -4.54 -28.99 3.08
N GLN A 219 -5.05 -27.80 3.37
CA GLN A 219 -5.04 -27.20 4.71
C GLN A 219 -6.27 -27.59 5.55
N GLY A 220 -7.17 -28.41 5.03
CA GLY A 220 -8.38 -28.87 5.70
C GLY A 220 -9.61 -27.97 5.52
N TYR A 221 -9.55 -26.95 4.66
CA TYR A 221 -10.70 -26.11 4.34
C TYR A 221 -11.59 -26.77 3.28
N ASN A 222 -12.85 -27.03 3.62
CA ASN A 222 -13.83 -27.55 2.68
C ASN A 222 -14.59 -26.39 1.99
N MET A 223 -14.10 -25.98 0.83
CA MET A 223 -14.75 -24.95 0.00
C MET A 223 -16.03 -25.46 -0.67
N LYS A 224 -16.21 -26.78 -0.81
CA LYS A 224 -17.37 -27.39 -1.45
C LYS A 224 -18.62 -27.43 -0.58
N ALA A 225 -18.47 -27.30 0.73
CA ALA A 225 -19.59 -27.34 1.67
C ALA A 225 -20.59 -26.17 1.52
N PHE A 226 -20.21 -25.11 0.81
CA PHE A 226 -20.98 -23.88 0.77
C PHE A 226 -21.59 -23.54 -0.61
N TYR A 227 -21.31 -24.32 -1.65
CA TYR A 227 -22.01 -24.23 -2.94
C TYR A 227 -23.09 -25.30 -3.11
#